data_AF-A0A3R9V8T4-F1
#
_entry.id   AF-A0A3R9V8T4-F1
#
_cell.length_a   1.000
_cell.length_b   1.000
_cell.length_c   1.000
_cell.angle_alpha   90.00
_cell.angle_beta   90.00
_cell.angle_gamma   90.00
#
_symmetry.space_group_name_H-M   'P 1'
#
loop_
_entity.id
_entity.type
_entity.pdbx_description
1 polymer ?
#
loop_
_entity_poly.entity_id
_entity_poly.type
_entity_poly.pdbx_seq_one_letter_code
_entity_poly.pdbx_strand_id
1 'polypeptide(L)'
;YDGPRIWRWTLGLVPAAARPGVSGAGPLAWRTLTAYVRGTLIVAFIDALFIGVGIYFLGVPLAVPIGVVIFLASFVPLVGAVVSGALAVVVALVTQGVFTALMTLLVVLVV
;
A
#
# COMPACT_ATOMS: atom_id res chain seq x y z
N TYR A 1 7.43 3.79 -24.72
CA TYR A 1 8.03 4.99 -24.09
C TYR A 1 7.26 6.21 -24.63
N ASP A 2 5.94 6.24 -24.41
CA ASP A 2 5.02 7.11 -25.19
C ASP A 2 4.42 8.27 -24.38
N GLY A 3 4.77 8.38 -23.09
CA GLY A 3 4.23 9.38 -22.16
C GLY A 3 4.27 10.83 -22.69
N PRO A 4 5.41 11.33 -23.20
CA PRO A 4 5.48 12.68 -23.75
C PRO A 4 4.62 12.91 -24.99
N ARG A 5 4.36 11.85 -25.79
CA ARG A 5 3.52 11.92 -26.99
C ARG A 5 2.04 11.89 -26.61
N ILE A 6 1.67 10.99 -25.69
CA ILE A 6 0.31 10.91 -25.14
C ILE A 6 -0.05 12.23 -24.45
N TRP A 7 0.83 12.75 -23.59
CA TRP A 7 0.61 14.02 -22.89
C TRP A 7 0.40 15.20 -23.85
N ARG A 8 1.21 15.29 -24.91
CA ARG A 8 1.04 16.32 -25.95
C ARG A 8 -0.30 16.19 -26.67
N TRP A 9 -0.77 14.97 -26.92
CA TRP A 9 -2.10 14.73 -27.48
C TRP A 9 -3.20 15.15 -26.49
N THR A 10 -3.06 14.83 -25.20
CA THR A 10 -4.01 15.24 -24.15
C THR A 10 -4.09 16.76 -23.99
N LEU A 11 -2.95 17.46 -24.08
CA LEU A 11 -2.90 18.93 -24.09
C LEU A 11 -3.62 19.54 -25.30
N GLY A 12 -3.80 18.78 -26.39
CA GLY A 12 -4.60 19.20 -27.54
C GLY A 12 -6.08 19.43 -27.19
N LEU A 13 -6.59 18.74 -26.17
CA LEU A 13 -7.97 18.88 -25.65
C LEU A 13 -8.16 20.16 -24.81
N VAL A 14 -7.06 20.78 -24.35
CA VAL A 14 -7.09 22.01 -23.55
C VAL A 14 -7.16 23.23 -24.49
N PRO A 15 -7.97 24.27 -24.19
CA PRO A 15 -8.02 25.51 -24.99
C PRO A 15 -6.64 26.17 -25.12
N ALA A 16 -6.34 26.74 -26.29
CA ALA A 16 -5.02 27.28 -26.63
C ALA A 16 -4.46 28.28 -25.60
N ALA A 17 -5.33 29.13 -25.02
CA ALA A 17 -4.97 30.11 -24.00
C ALA A 17 -4.51 29.49 -22.67
N ALA A 18 -5.00 28.30 -22.32
CA ALA A 18 -4.68 27.61 -21.06
C ALA A 18 -3.52 26.59 -21.21
N ARG A 19 -3.15 26.18 -22.43
CA ARG A 19 -2.09 25.20 -22.68
C ARG A 19 -0.73 25.55 -22.03
N PRO A 20 -0.24 26.81 -22.05
CA PRO A 20 1.02 27.15 -21.40
C PRO A 20 0.99 26.84 -19.90
N GLY A 21 -0.11 27.19 -19.22
CA GLY A 21 -0.28 26.96 -17.78
C GLY A 21 -0.41 25.49 -17.38
N VAL A 22 -1.01 24.65 -18.24
CA VAL A 22 -1.25 23.23 -17.94
C VAL A 22 -0.10 22.33 -18.41
N SER A 23 0.74 22.78 -19.34
CA SER A 23 1.79 21.97 -20.00
C SER A 23 2.74 21.23 -19.04
N GLY A 24 3.03 21.82 -17.87
CA GLY A 24 3.88 21.25 -16.83
C GLY A 24 3.19 20.21 -15.93
N ALA A 25 1.86 20.14 -15.92
CA ALA A 25 1.10 19.31 -14.99
C ALA A 25 1.35 17.80 -15.18
N GLY A 26 1.42 17.32 -16.42
CA GLY A 26 1.64 15.89 -16.70
C GLY A 26 2.97 15.34 -16.16
N PRO A 27 4.12 15.93 -16.52
CA PRO A 27 5.42 15.52 -15.97
C PRO A 27 5.50 15.64 -14.44
N LEU A 28 4.92 16.70 -13.87
CA LEU A 28 4.91 16.91 -12.42
C LEU A 28 4.05 15.86 -11.71
N ALA A 29 2.85 15.58 -12.22
CA ALA A 29 1.96 14.54 -11.71
C ALA A 29 2.61 13.16 -11.81
N TRP A 30 3.28 12.86 -12.93
CA TRP A 30 3.99 11.59 -13.11
C TRP A 30 5.12 11.41 -12.10
N ARG A 31 5.94 12.46 -11.87
CA ARG A 31 7.01 12.43 -10.86
C ARG A 31 6.42 12.22 -9.46
N THR A 32 5.33 12.91 -9.13
CA THR A 32 4.65 12.80 -7.83
C THR A 32 4.07 11.40 -7.63
N LEU A 33 3.36 10.86 -8.62
CA LEU A 33 2.79 9.51 -8.58
C LEU A 33 3.90 8.47 -8.43
N THR A 34 4.99 8.59 -9.20
CA THR A 34 6.12 7.66 -9.11
C THR A 34 6.79 7.71 -7.74
N ALA A 35 6.98 8.91 -7.19
CA ALA A 35 7.55 9.08 -5.85
C ALA A 35 6.64 8.48 -4.78
N TYR A 36 5.33 8.73 -4.88
CA TYR A 36 4.31 8.15 -4.00
C TYR A 36 4.32 6.62 -4.07
N VAL A 37 4.20 6.03 -5.26
CA VAL A 37 4.21 4.57 -5.43
C VAL A 37 5.48 3.95 -4.88
N ARG A 38 6.65 4.57 -5.11
CA ARG A 38 7.92 4.10 -4.53
C ARG A 38 7.92 4.15 -3.00
N GLY A 39 7.40 5.24 -2.41
CA GLY A 39 7.24 5.34 -0.97
C GLY A 39 6.31 4.27 -0.41
N THR A 40 5.14 4.12 -1.02
CA THR A 40 4.13 3.12 -0.63
C THR A 40 4.66 1.69 -0.77
N LEU A 41 5.45 1.39 -1.81
CA LEU A 41 6.09 0.08 -1.96
C LEU A 41 7.05 -0.25 -0.81
N ILE A 42 7.82 0.74 -0.34
CA ILE A 42 8.74 0.55 0.80
C ILE A 42 7.94 0.30 2.06
N VAL A 43 6.90 1.10 2.33
CA VAL A 43 6.00 0.93 3.49
C VAL A 43 5.34 -0.45 3.45
N ALA A 44 4.71 -0.81 2.33
CA ALA A 44 4.05 -2.10 2.15
C ALA A 44 5.01 -3.29 2.36
N PHE A 45 6.27 -3.16 1.93
CA PHE A 45 7.29 -4.18 2.15
C PHE A 45 7.66 -4.31 3.63
N ILE A 46 7.84 -3.18 4.32
CA ILE A 46 8.10 -3.14 5.77
C ILE A 46 6.93 -3.82 6.51
N ASP A 47 5.69 -3.40 6.24
CA ASP A 47 4.50 -3.96 6.89
C ASP A 47 4.40 -5.47 6.71
N ALA A 48 4.50 -5.93 5.46
CA ALA A 48 4.41 -7.35 5.14
C ALA A 48 5.52 -8.17 5.80
N LEU A 49 6.73 -7.62 5.86
CA LEU A 49 7.87 -8.29 6.48
C LEU A 49 7.74 -8.35 8.00
N PHE A 50 7.54 -7.22 8.67
CA PHE A 50 7.51 -7.15 10.12
C PHE A 50 6.25 -7.81 10.70
N ILE A 51 5.07 -7.55 10.13
CA ILE A 51 3.84 -8.19 10.58
C ILE A 51 3.88 -9.67 10.25
N GLY A 52 4.30 -10.05 9.05
CA GLY A 52 4.42 -11.45 8.63
C GLY A 52 5.37 -12.25 9.53
N VAL A 53 6.51 -11.68 9.90
CA VAL A 53 7.47 -12.30 10.84
C VAL A 53 6.88 -12.36 12.25
N GLY A 54 6.25 -11.28 12.72
CA GLY A 54 5.62 -11.25 14.05
C GLY A 54 4.56 -12.33 14.22
N ILE A 55 3.64 -12.46 13.27
CA ILE A 55 2.59 -13.49 13.33
C ILE A 55 3.13 -14.91 13.11
N TYR A 56 4.21 -15.07 12.34
CA TYR A 56 4.89 -16.34 12.16
C TYR A 56 5.45 -16.86 13.49
N PHE A 57 6.14 -16.00 14.25
CA PHE A 57 6.64 -16.37 15.58
C PHE A 57 5.54 -16.61 16.61
N LEU A 58 4.38 -15.97 16.42
CA LEU A 58 3.18 -16.21 17.21
C LEU A 58 2.44 -17.51 16.86
N GLY A 59 2.93 -18.28 15.88
CA GLY A 59 2.33 -19.56 15.48
C GLY A 59 1.04 -19.42 14.68
N VAL A 60 0.72 -18.22 14.18
CA VAL A 60 -0.48 -17.99 13.37
C VAL A 60 -0.31 -18.70 12.02
N PRO A 61 -1.21 -19.62 11.65
CA PRO A 61 -1.14 -20.28 10.35
C PRO A 61 -1.34 -19.25 9.24
N LEU A 62 -0.88 -19.58 8.03
CA LEU A 62 -1.01 -18.69 6.87
C LEU A 62 -0.27 -17.35 7.02
N ALA A 63 0.78 -17.28 7.86
CA ALA A 63 1.59 -16.07 8.02
C ALA A 63 2.07 -15.48 6.68
N VAL A 64 2.52 -16.34 5.76
CA VAL A 64 2.95 -15.93 4.41
C VAL A 64 1.77 -15.37 3.58
N PRO A 65 0.64 -16.09 3.38
CA PRO A 65 -0.55 -15.52 2.74
C PRO A 65 -1.03 -14.19 3.34
N ILE A 66 -1.05 -14.08 4.67
CA ILE A 66 -1.46 -12.84 5.36
C ILE A 66 -0.48 -11.71 5.05
N GLY A 67 0.83 -11.97 5.08
CA GLY A 67 1.84 -10.99 4.68
C GLY A 67 1.65 -10.51 3.24
N VAL A 68 1.29 -11.41 2.31
CA VAL A 68 0.97 -11.03 0.92
C VAL A 68 -0.28 -10.15 0.86
N VAL A 69 -1.32 -10.45 1.63
CA VAL A 69 -2.53 -9.60 1.71
C VAL A 69 -2.18 -8.22 2.25
N ILE A 70 -1.37 -8.13 3.30
CA ILE A 70 -0.90 -6.85 3.88
C ILE A 70 -0.12 -6.04 2.83
N PHE A 71 0.82 -6.68 2.13
CA PHE A 71 1.60 -6.04 1.08
C PHE A 71 0.70 -5.42 -0.01
N LEU A 72 -0.25 -6.20 -0.51
CA LEU A 72 -1.15 -5.76 -1.57
C LEU A 72 -2.16 -4.70 -1.08
N ALA A 73 -2.67 -4.86 0.14
CA ALA A 73 -3.63 -3.94 0.74
C ALA A 73 -3.00 -2.56 1.04
N SER A 74 -1.71 -2.52 1.39
CA SER A 74 -1.00 -1.31 1.80
C SER A 74 -0.81 -0.28 0.68
N PHE A 75 -1.16 -0.61 -0.57
CA PHE A 75 -1.24 0.37 -1.66
C PHE A 75 -2.29 1.47 -1.42
N VAL A 76 -3.29 1.19 -0.57
CA VAL A 76 -4.27 2.18 -0.11
C VAL A 76 -3.98 2.46 1.37
N PRO A 77 -3.23 3.54 1.69
CA PRO A 77 -2.89 3.87 3.07
C PRO A 77 -4.15 3.99 3.94
N LEU A 78 -3.99 3.73 5.24
CA LEU A 78 -5.06 3.67 6.24
C LEU A 78 -6.05 2.52 6.02
N VAL A 79 -6.73 2.46 4.88
CA VAL A 79 -7.74 1.44 4.60
C VAL A 79 -7.10 0.05 4.50
N GLY A 80 -6.00 -0.05 3.77
CA GLY A 80 -5.24 -1.28 3.62
C GLY A 80 -4.81 -1.86 4.95
N ALA A 81 -4.08 -1.05 5.73
CA ALA A 81 -3.57 -1.43 7.05
C ALA A 81 -4.69 -1.84 8.02
N VAL A 82 -5.79 -1.07 8.08
CA VAL A 82 -6.92 -1.39 8.97
C VAL A 82 -7.58 -2.71 8.55
N VAL A 83 -7.85 -2.91 7.26
CA VAL A 83 -8.54 -4.12 6.77
C VAL A 83 -7.64 -5.35 6.89
N SER A 84 -6.39 -5.28 6.43
CA SER A 84 -5.46 -6.40 6.48
C SER A 84 -5.02 -6.72 7.92
N GLY A 85 -4.84 -5.70 8.75
CA GLY A 85 -4.55 -5.87 10.18
C GLY A 85 -5.72 -6.51 10.93
N ALA A 86 -6.94 -6.05 10.69
CA ALA A 86 -8.13 -6.68 11.26
C ALA A 86 -8.25 -8.15 10.82
N LEU A 87 -8.01 -8.44 9.54
CA LEU A 87 -8.00 -9.81 9.02
C LEU A 87 -6.94 -10.67 9.73
N ALA A 88 -5.72 -10.17 9.91
CA ALA A 88 -4.66 -10.88 10.64
C ALA A 88 -5.06 -11.18 12.09
N VAL A 89 -5.63 -10.19 12.79
CA VAL A 89 -6.09 -10.34 14.19
C VAL A 89 -7.23 -11.35 14.30
N VAL A 90 -8.20 -11.32 13.38
CA VAL A 90 -9.31 -12.28 13.33
C VAL A 90 -8.79 -13.70 13.07
N VAL A 91 -7.87 -13.86 12.11
CA VAL A 91 -7.28 -15.18 11.83
C VAL A 91 -6.53 -15.71 13.05
N ALA A 92 -5.73 -14.87 13.71
CA ALA A 92 -5.04 -15.26 14.94
C ALA A 92 -6.03 -15.64 16.06
N LEU A 93 -7.12 -14.90 16.22
CA LEU A 93 -8.16 -15.19 17.21
C LEU A 93 -8.81 -16.55 16.98
N VAL A 94 -9.18 -16.84 15.74
CA VAL A 94 -9.85 -18.10 15.38
C VAL A 94 -8.91 -19.30 15.50
N THR A 95 -7.62 -19.11 15.20
CA THR A 95 -6.67 -20.24 15.07
C THR A 95 -5.84 -20.49 16.31
N GLN A 96 -5.55 -19.47 17.11
CA GLN A 96 -4.63 -19.53 18.25
C GLN A 96 -5.22 -18.96 19.55
N GLY A 97 -6.39 -18.32 19.49
CA GLY A 97 -7.10 -17.79 20.66
C GLY A 97 -6.77 -16.32 21.00
N VAL A 98 -7.34 -15.86 22.12
CA VAL A 98 -7.38 -14.42 22.47
C VAL A 98 -5.99 -13.84 22.73
N PHE A 99 -5.12 -14.56 23.43
CA PHE A 99 -3.79 -14.07 23.76
C PHE A 99 -2.97 -13.76 22.50
N THR A 100 -2.92 -14.71 21.57
CA THR A 100 -2.22 -14.56 20.29
C THR A 100 -2.85 -13.46 19.44
N ALA A 101 -4.18 -13.33 19.42
CA ALA A 101 -4.86 -12.24 18.71
C ALA A 101 -4.46 -10.85 19.24
N LEU A 102 -4.35 -10.69 20.57
CA LEU A 102 -3.91 -9.45 21.19
C LEU A 102 -2.44 -9.13 20.86
N MET A 103 -1.58 -10.14 20.81
CA MET A 103 -0.18 -9.96 20.39
C MET A 103 -0.07 -9.60 18.90
N THR A 104 -0.87 -10.24 18.04
CA THR A 104 -0.96 -9.86 16.62
C THR A 104 -1.42 -8.42 16.45
N LEU A 105 -2.43 -8.00 17.22
CA LEU A 105 -2.89 -6.60 17.21
C LEU A 105 -1.77 -5.64 17.63
N LEU A 106 -1.02 -5.99 18.68
CA LEU A 106 0.12 -5.19 19.11
C LEU A 106 1.19 -5.08 18.01
N VAL A 107 1.54 -6.19 17.35
CA VAL A 107 2.49 -6.19 16.22
C VAL A 107 2.01 -5.26 15.11
N VAL A 108 0.72 -5.33 14.74
CA VAL A 108 0.13 -4.46 13.69
C VAL A 108 0.18 -2.98 14.06
N LEU A 109 -0.02 -2.63 15.34
CA LEU A 109 -0.04 -1.24 15.80
C LEU A 109 1.36 -0.62 15.98
N VAL A 110 2.39 -1.45 16.17
CA VAL A 110 3.78 -1.01 16.37
C VAL A 110 4.46 -0.63 15.06
N VAL A 111 4.05 -1.24 13.95
CA VAL A 111 4.56 -0.98 12.61
C VAL A 111 3.91 0.27 12.03
#